data_AF-A0A142YPC5-F1
#
_entry.id   AF-A0A142YPC5-F1
#
_cell.length_a   1.000
_cell.length_b   1.000
_cell.length_c   1.000
_cell.angle_alpha   90.00
_cell.angle_beta   90.00
_cell.angle_gamma   90.00
#
_symmetry.space_group_name_H-M   'P 1'
#
loop_
_entity.id
_entity.type
_entity.pdbx_description
1 polymer ?
#
loop_
_entity_poly.entity_id
_entity_poly.type
_entity_poly.pdbx_seq_one_letter_code
_entity_poly.pdbx_strand_id
1 'polypeptide(L)'
;MRIRDDGIGFDEDADCQDFDVPGVACVPGPFDLPNVPAELRALEQWILWTDVDGRKLPRTADGRRNASTTDPATWTTFEAAAEALREAAPGRFSGLGFVFTGGDPYVGIDLDGCLDGGEIADWAKAWLDRFKGCYAEVSPSGNGVKVWARGKLPGGGCRRKADEGGHTASRSTAKGGTSP
;
A
#
# COMPACT_ATOMS: atom_id res chain seq x y z
N MET A 1 27.16 -9.42 -17.38
CA MET A 1 26.47 -9.31 -16.09
C MET A 1 27.09 -8.15 -15.32
N ARG A 2 26.46 -6.97 -15.33
CA ARG A 2 26.92 -5.83 -14.51
C ARG A 2 25.94 -5.68 -13.36
N ILE A 3 26.43 -5.94 -12.15
CA ILE A 3 25.73 -5.64 -10.90
C ILE A 3 25.67 -4.10 -10.83
N ARG A 4 24.47 -3.51 -10.74
CA ARG A 4 24.32 -2.08 -10.44
C ARG A 4 24.51 -1.91 -8.92
N ASP A 5 25.39 -0.99 -8.53
CA ASP A 5 25.84 -0.70 -7.16
C ASP A 5 24.77 -0.03 -6.26
N ASP A 6 23.48 -0.09 -6.60
CA ASP A 6 22.41 0.55 -5.82
C ASP A 6 21.82 -0.35 -4.71
N GLY A 7 22.20 -1.64 -4.69
CA GLY A 7 21.67 -2.61 -3.74
C GLY A 7 20.15 -2.83 -3.92
N ILE A 8 19.67 -2.61 -5.14
CA ILE A 8 18.27 -2.75 -5.51
C ILE A 8 18.18 -3.77 -6.65
N GLY A 9 18.22 -5.04 -6.30
CA GLY A 9 17.85 -6.11 -7.23
C GLY A 9 16.35 -6.04 -7.50
N PHE A 10 15.93 -5.16 -8.40
CA PHE A 10 14.68 -5.31 -9.13
C PHE A 10 15.02 -6.14 -10.36
N ASP A 11 14.33 -7.26 -10.52
CA ASP A 11 14.26 -7.93 -11.82
C ASP A 11 13.71 -6.88 -12.81
N GLU A 12 14.45 -6.57 -13.88
CA GLU A 12 14.05 -5.57 -14.88
C GLU A 12 12.73 -5.94 -15.59
N ASP A 13 12.22 -7.15 -15.34
CA ASP A 13 10.97 -7.70 -15.85
C ASP A 13 9.82 -7.64 -14.82
N ALA A 14 9.83 -6.66 -13.90
CA ALA A 14 8.63 -6.31 -13.10
C ALA A 14 7.52 -5.85 -14.07
N ASP A 15 6.81 -6.81 -14.62
CA ASP A 15 5.80 -6.64 -15.64
C ASP A 15 4.60 -5.91 -15.04
N CYS A 16 4.66 -4.58 -15.15
CA CYS A 16 3.63 -3.64 -14.73
C CYS A 16 2.53 -3.50 -15.81
N GLN A 17 2.46 -4.40 -16.79
CA GLN A 17 1.68 -4.19 -18.02
C GLN A 17 0.17 -4.44 -17.89
N ASP A 18 -0.36 -4.71 -16.69
CA ASP A 18 -1.79 -5.02 -16.51
C ASP A 18 -2.57 -4.08 -15.57
N PHE A 19 -1.93 -3.15 -14.86
CA PHE A 19 -2.69 -2.12 -14.14
C PHE A 19 -2.95 -0.94 -15.07
N ASP A 20 -4.08 -0.96 -15.75
CA ASP A 20 -4.59 0.23 -16.45
C ASP A 20 -4.98 1.29 -15.40
N VAL A 21 -4.01 2.10 -14.98
CA VAL A 21 -4.22 3.24 -14.09
C VAL A 21 -3.86 4.54 -14.81
N PRO A 22 -4.71 5.58 -14.74
CA PRO A 22 -4.42 6.86 -15.37
C PRO A 22 -3.14 7.46 -14.80
N GLY A 23 -2.36 8.10 -15.68
CA GLY A 23 -1.03 8.63 -15.35
C GLY A 23 -1.01 9.51 -14.10
N VAL A 24 0.18 9.57 -13.48
CA VAL A 24 0.56 10.13 -12.16
C VAL A 24 -0.08 11.46 -11.73
N ALA A 25 -0.72 12.20 -12.63
CA ALA A 25 -1.41 13.46 -12.36
C ALA A 25 -2.78 13.31 -11.66
N CYS A 26 -3.34 12.10 -11.57
CA CYS A 26 -4.64 11.84 -10.94
C CYS A 26 -4.54 10.71 -9.91
N VAL A 27 -3.65 10.82 -8.92
CA VAL A 27 -3.70 9.89 -7.77
C VAL A 27 -5.07 10.07 -7.08
N PRO A 28 -5.91 9.04 -7.05
CA PRO A 28 -7.24 9.15 -6.44
C PRO A 28 -7.11 9.45 -4.94
N GLY A 29 -8.13 10.11 -4.40
CA GLY A 29 -8.25 10.35 -2.96
C GLY A 29 -8.20 9.06 -2.13
N PRO A 30 -8.13 9.17 -0.79
CA PRO A 30 -7.93 8.01 0.08
C PRO A 30 -8.99 6.93 -0.19
N PHE A 31 -8.52 5.81 -0.76
CA PHE A 31 -9.29 4.65 -1.20
C PHE A 31 -10.47 4.98 -2.13
N ASP A 32 -10.18 5.34 -3.37
CA ASP A 32 -11.17 5.30 -4.45
C ASP A 32 -11.47 3.84 -4.83
N LEU A 33 -12.42 3.24 -4.11
CA LEU A 33 -12.91 1.88 -4.25
C LEU A 33 -13.07 1.37 -5.70
N PRO A 34 -13.61 2.14 -6.67
CA PRO A 34 -13.70 1.70 -8.06
C PRO A 34 -12.34 1.43 -8.74
N ASN A 35 -11.26 2.07 -8.28
CA ASN A 35 -9.95 1.98 -8.92
C ASN A 35 -9.04 0.89 -8.34
N VAL A 36 -9.50 0.14 -7.32
CA VAL A 36 -8.74 -0.99 -6.79
C VAL A 36 -8.67 -2.10 -7.86
N PRO A 37 -7.47 -2.54 -8.26
CA PRO A 37 -7.28 -3.58 -9.28
C PRO A 37 -8.01 -4.89 -8.95
N ALA A 38 -8.57 -5.54 -9.97
CA ALA A 38 -9.33 -6.79 -9.81
C ALA A 38 -8.52 -7.90 -9.13
N GLU A 39 -7.21 -7.97 -9.41
CA GLU A 39 -6.32 -8.96 -8.80
C GLU A 39 -6.10 -8.75 -7.31
N LEU A 40 -6.06 -7.50 -6.82
CA LEU A 40 -6.00 -7.23 -5.38
C LEU A 40 -7.35 -7.52 -4.71
N ARG A 41 -8.46 -7.22 -5.41
CA ARG A 41 -9.81 -7.53 -4.91
C ARG A 41 -10.03 -9.03 -4.74
N ALA A 42 -9.42 -9.85 -5.59
CA ALA A 42 -9.53 -11.30 -5.55
C ALA A 42 -8.86 -11.97 -4.33
N LEU A 43 -8.04 -11.25 -3.56
CA LEU A 43 -7.35 -11.77 -2.39
C LEU A 43 -8.15 -11.53 -1.11
N GLU A 44 -8.26 -12.56 -0.26
CA GLU A 44 -8.90 -12.47 1.07
C GLU A 44 -7.97 -11.85 2.13
N GLN A 45 -7.41 -10.69 1.80
CA GLN A 45 -6.37 -10.00 2.58
C GLN A 45 -6.82 -8.59 3.00
N TRP A 46 -8.13 -8.35 3.01
CA TRP A 46 -8.70 -7.04 3.33
C TRP A 46 -9.08 -6.94 4.79
N ILE A 47 -8.86 -5.75 5.34
CA ILE A 47 -9.26 -5.34 6.69
C ILE A 47 -9.86 -3.94 6.62
N LEU A 48 -10.49 -3.49 7.70
CA LEU A 48 -10.75 -2.07 7.89
C LEU A 48 -9.74 -1.49 8.86
N TRP A 49 -9.72 -0.17 8.97
CA TRP A 49 -9.01 0.52 10.04
C TRP A 49 -9.80 1.73 10.50
N THR A 50 -9.47 2.20 11.70
CA THR A 50 -10.01 3.42 12.29
C THR A 50 -8.86 4.26 12.84
N ASP A 51 -8.95 5.58 12.69
CA ASP A 51 -8.07 6.51 13.38
C ASP A 51 -8.55 6.68 14.82
N VAL A 52 -7.66 6.39 15.77
CA VAL A 52 -7.88 6.69 17.18
C VAL A 52 -6.70 7.49 17.67
N ASP A 53 -6.93 8.78 17.93
CA ASP A 53 -5.92 9.74 18.38
C ASP A 53 -4.66 9.78 17.48
N GLY A 54 -4.86 9.78 16.15
CA GLY A 54 -3.78 9.80 15.17
C GLY A 54 -3.08 8.45 14.99
N ARG A 55 -3.63 7.37 15.54
CA ARG A 55 -3.12 6.00 15.36
C ARG A 55 -4.07 5.20 14.48
N LYS A 56 -3.52 4.66 13.39
CA LYS A 56 -4.21 3.71 12.51
C LYS A 56 -4.35 2.35 13.19
N LEU A 57 -5.54 2.03 13.68
CA LEU A 57 -5.84 0.75 14.31
C LEU A 57 -6.55 -0.19 13.33
N PRO A 58 -5.96 -1.36 13.00
CA PRO A 58 -6.59 -2.36 12.13
C PRO A 58 -7.81 -2.98 12.82
N ARG A 59 -8.89 -3.19 12.09
CA ARG A 59 -10.17 -3.72 12.56
C ARG A 59 -10.67 -4.84 11.64
N THR A 60 -11.32 -5.83 12.23
CA THR A 60 -12.06 -6.85 11.49
C THR A 60 -13.25 -6.23 10.76
N ALA A 61 -13.78 -6.92 9.73
CA ALA A 61 -14.92 -6.45 8.94
C ALA A 61 -16.17 -6.16 9.78
N ASP A 62 -16.42 -6.99 10.79
CA ASP A 62 -17.50 -6.78 11.74
C ASP A 62 -17.24 -5.62 12.73
N GLY A 63 -16.03 -5.04 12.74
CA GLY A 63 -15.57 -3.99 13.64
C GLY A 63 -15.50 -4.39 15.12
N ARG A 64 -15.66 -5.66 15.48
CA ARG A 64 -15.72 -6.12 16.88
C ARG A 64 -14.34 -6.26 17.52
N ARG A 65 -13.32 -6.54 16.72
CA ARG A 65 -11.96 -6.84 17.19
C ARG A 65 -10.92 -6.08 16.36
N ASN A 66 -9.70 -6.06 16.87
CA ASN A 66 -8.56 -5.66 16.05
C ASN A 66 -8.24 -6.77 15.05
N ALA A 67 -7.98 -6.39 13.80
CA ALA A 67 -7.42 -7.33 12.85
C ALA A 67 -5.91 -7.47 13.08
N SER A 68 -5.40 -8.68 12.85
CA SER A 68 -3.98 -8.99 12.89
C SER A 68 -3.37 -8.76 11.51
N THR A 69 -2.09 -8.40 11.44
CA THR A 69 -1.36 -8.35 10.16
C THR A 69 -0.69 -9.68 9.81
N THR A 70 -0.86 -10.71 10.65
CA THR A 70 -0.24 -12.03 10.46
C THR A 70 -1.20 -13.19 10.67
N ASP A 71 -2.47 -12.94 11.01
CA ASP A 71 -3.49 -13.98 11.19
C ASP A 71 -4.60 -13.81 10.13
N PRO A 72 -4.61 -14.67 9.09
CA PRO A 72 -5.61 -14.65 8.02
C PRO A 72 -7.05 -14.78 8.50
N ALA A 73 -7.30 -15.40 9.67
CA ALA A 73 -8.64 -15.54 10.22
C ALA A 73 -9.27 -14.20 10.64
N THR A 74 -8.49 -13.11 10.63
CA THR A 74 -8.97 -11.76 10.93
C THR A 74 -9.18 -10.90 9.68
N TRP A 75 -8.84 -11.42 8.50
CA TRP A 75 -9.01 -10.74 7.21
C TRP A 75 -10.34 -11.12 6.57
N THR A 76 -10.65 -10.48 5.46
CA THR A 76 -11.89 -10.72 4.71
C THR A 76 -11.71 -10.44 3.22
N THR A 77 -12.77 -10.63 2.44
CA THR A 77 -12.81 -10.26 1.03
C THR A 77 -12.90 -8.75 0.85
N PHE A 78 -12.52 -8.26 -0.34
CA PHE A 78 -12.69 -6.84 -0.68
C PHE A 78 -14.15 -6.40 -0.54
N GLU A 79 -15.08 -7.20 -1.08
CA GLU A 79 -16.51 -6.89 -1.11
C GLU A 79 -17.07 -6.76 0.30
N ALA A 80 -16.73 -7.69 1.20
CA ALA A 80 -17.20 -7.65 2.58
C ALA A 80 -16.62 -6.45 3.35
N ALA A 81 -15.34 -6.12 3.12
CA ALA A 81 -14.73 -4.95 3.75
C ALA A 81 -15.32 -3.63 3.22
N ALA A 82 -15.53 -3.53 1.90
CA ALA A 82 -16.12 -2.36 1.26
C ALA A 82 -17.58 -2.17 1.66
N GLU A 83 -18.36 -3.25 1.73
CA GLU A 83 -19.74 -3.22 2.24
C GLU A 83 -19.77 -2.77 3.70
N ALA A 84 -18.93 -3.36 4.56
CA ALA A 84 -18.84 -2.97 5.96
C ALA A 84 -18.46 -1.49 6.14
N LEU A 85 -17.58 -0.96 5.29
CA LEU A 85 -17.21 0.46 5.28
C LEU A 85 -18.41 1.33 4.86
N ARG A 86 -19.14 0.92 3.82
CA ARG A 86 -20.29 1.67 3.26
C ARG A 86 -21.48 1.73 4.22
N GLU A 87 -21.75 0.64 4.93
CA GLU A 87 -22.90 0.50 5.85
C GLU A 87 -22.58 0.99 7.27
N ALA A 88 -21.31 1.31 7.56
CA ALA A 88 -20.91 1.76 8.87
C ALA A 88 -21.43 3.16 9.20
N ALA A 89 -21.80 3.36 10.47
CA ALA A 89 -22.06 4.70 10.99
C ALA A 89 -20.82 5.60 10.81
N PRO A 90 -21.00 6.91 10.54
CA PRO A 90 -19.89 7.85 10.40
C PRO A 90 -18.90 7.75 11.56
N GLY A 91 -17.60 7.69 11.24
CA GLY A 91 -16.52 7.61 12.23
C GLY A 91 -16.23 6.21 12.79
N ARG A 92 -17.04 5.18 12.48
CA ARG A 92 -16.75 3.80 12.93
C ARG A 92 -15.50 3.23 12.26
N PHE A 93 -15.32 3.53 10.99
CA PHE A 93 -14.14 3.16 10.21
C PHE A 93 -13.63 4.38 9.47
N SER A 94 -12.33 4.41 9.25
CA SER A 94 -11.62 5.47 8.53
C SER A 94 -11.17 5.02 7.15
N GLY A 95 -11.17 3.71 6.87
CA GLY A 95 -10.97 3.19 5.52
C GLY A 95 -10.65 1.70 5.46
N LEU A 96 -10.27 1.25 4.26
CA LEU A 96 -9.80 -0.10 4.00
C LEU A 96 -8.29 -0.25 4.26
N GLY A 97 -7.85 -1.47 4.49
CA GLY A 97 -6.45 -1.85 4.53
C GLY A 97 -6.25 -3.18 3.81
N PHE A 98 -5.08 -3.32 3.20
CA PHE A 98 -4.64 -4.55 2.54
C PHE A 98 -3.42 -5.10 3.28
N VAL A 99 -3.41 -6.40 3.55
CA VAL A 99 -2.32 -7.07 4.29
C VAL A 99 -1.43 -7.83 3.30
N PHE A 100 -0.19 -7.39 3.14
CA PHE A 100 0.81 -8.12 2.36
C PHE A 100 1.29 -9.37 3.12
N THR A 101 1.34 -10.50 2.43
CA THR A 101 1.84 -11.80 2.87
C THR A 101 3.11 -12.21 2.11
N GLY A 102 3.91 -13.12 2.67
CA GLY A 102 5.18 -13.54 2.06
C GLY A 102 4.98 -14.39 0.79
N GLY A 103 3.77 -14.89 0.57
CA GLY A 103 3.38 -15.62 -0.63
C GLY A 103 2.94 -14.71 -1.78
N ASP A 104 2.67 -13.44 -1.49
CA ASP A 104 2.12 -12.53 -2.48
C ASP A 104 3.18 -12.14 -3.53
N PRO A 105 2.78 -11.94 -4.79
CA PRO A 105 3.64 -11.34 -5.79
C PRO A 105 3.70 -9.80 -5.67
N TYR A 106 3.23 -9.22 -4.56
CA TYR A 106 3.02 -7.78 -4.39
C TYR A 106 3.92 -7.15 -3.34
N VAL A 107 4.32 -5.91 -3.59
CA VAL A 107 5.03 -5.05 -2.64
C VAL A 107 4.30 -3.72 -2.49
N GLY A 108 4.22 -3.23 -1.25
CA GLY A 108 3.72 -1.89 -0.95
C GLY A 108 4.88 -0.91 -0.84
N ILE A 109 4.77 0.24 -1.48
CA ILE A 109 5.74 1.34 -1.40
C ILE A 109 5.02 2.54 -0.83
N ASP A 110 5.55 3.09 0.25
CA ASP A 110 4.99 4.25 0.96
C ASP A 110 5.90 5.45 0.75
N LEU A 111 5.37 6.52 0.16
CA LEU A 111 6.03 7.80 -0.04
C LEU A 111 5.39 8.81 0.91
N ASP A 112 5.93 8.92 2.12
CA ASP A 112 5.39 9.79 3.16
C ASP A 112 5.81 11.26 2.93
N GLY A 113 4.87 12.19 3.11
CA GLY A 113 5.16 13.64 3.02
C GLY A 113 5.55 14.09 1.63
N CYS A 114 5.14 13.36 0.59
CA CYS A 114 5.46 13.66 -0.80
C CYS A 114 4.38 14.48 -1.53
N LEU A 115 3.25 14.75 -0.88
CA LEU A 115 2.12 15.48 -1.47
C LEU A 115 1.79 16.69 -0.61
N ASP A 116 1.78 17.87 -1.21
CA ASP A 116 1.38 19.12 -0.55
C ASP A 116 0.46 19.92 -1.48
N GLY A 117 -0.78 20.17 -1.06
CA GLY A 117 -1.76 20.91 -1.87
C GLY A 117 -2.06 20.30 -3.26
N GLY A 118 -1.77 19.01 -3.47
CA GLY A 118 -1.88 18.34 -4.78
C GLY A 118 -0.59 18.33 -5.61
N GLU A 119 0.46 19.01 -5.16
CA GLU A 119 1.79 19.02 -5.78
C GLU A 119 2.63 17.86 -5.24
N ILE A 120 3.20 17.05 -6.14
CA ILE A 120 4.09 15.94 -5.76
C ILE A 120 5.53 16.47 -5.67
N ALA A 121 6.23 16.14 -4.58
CA ALA A 121 7.63 16.49 -4.37
C ALA A 121 8.55 15.86 -5.44
N ASP A 122 9.58 16.59 -5.88
CA ASP A 122 10.46 16.14 -6.97
C ASP A 122 11.17 14.81 -6.68
N TRP A 123 11.56 14.57 -5.42
CA TRP A 123 12.16 13.29 -5.03
C TRP A 123 11.19 12.12 -5.24
N ALA A 124 9.89 12.34 -5.03
CA ALA A 124 8.87 11.32 -5.18
C ALA A 124 8.47 11.10 -6.64
N LYS A 125 8.57 12.13 -7.49
CA LYS A 125 8.35 11.99 -8.95
C LYS A 125 9.25 10.91 -9.55
N ALA A 126 10.53 10.86 -9.17
CA ALA A 126 11.46 9.83 -9.64
C ALA A 126 11.03 8.41 -9.23
N TRP A 127 10.47 8.25 -8.03
CA TRP A 127 9.92 6.97 -7.58
C TRP A 127 8.65 6.61 -8.35
N LEU A 128 7.71 7.53 -8.47
CA LEU A 128 6.45 7.30 -9.18
C LEU A 128 6.67 7.05 -10.67
N ASP A 129 7.65 7.71 -11.29
CA ASP A 129 8.06 7.45 -12.68
C ASP A 129 8.57 6.02 -12.86
N ARG A 130 9.29 5.47 -11.87
CA ARG A 130 9.78 4.08 -11.88
C ARG A 130 8.65 3.05 -11.74
N PHE A 131 7.56 3.41 -11.08
CA PHE A 131 6.39 2.55 -10.88
C PHE A 131 5.18 3.01 -11.71
N LYS A 132 5.43 3.64 -12.87
CA LYS A 132 4.34 3.95 -13.81
C LYS A 132 3.65 2.67 -14.24
N GLY A 133 2.31 2.71 -14.28
CA GLY A 133 1.49 1.53 -14.53
C GLY A 133 1.38 0.59 -13.33
N CYS A 134 1.77 1.01 -12.12
CA CYS A 134 1.39 0.34 -10.87
C CYS A 134 0.23 1.09 -10.21
N TYR A 135 -0.62 0.36 -9.46
CA TYR A 135 -1.68 0.99 -8.70
C TYR A 135 -1.12 1.92 -7.62
N ALA A 136 -1.63 3.15 -7.53
CA ALA A 136 -1.24 4.11 -6.53
C ALA A 136 -2.45 4.90 -5.99
N GLU A 137 -2.41 5.26 -4.71
CA GLU A 137 -3.45 6.06 -4.06
C GLU A 137 -2.85 7.13 -3.14
N VAL A 138 -3.60 8.19 -2.89
CA VAL A 138 -3.27 9.14 -1.83
C VAL A 138 -3.48 8.46 -0.47
N SER A 139 -2.44 8.54 0.37
CA SER A 139 -2.50 8.02 1.74
C SER A 139 -3.62 8.70 2.55
N PRO A 140 -4.13 8.06 3.61
CA PRO A 140 -5.22 8.62 4.42
C PRO A 140 -4.92 9.98 5.06
N SER A 141 -3.65 10.31 5.31
CA SER A 141 -3.23 11.62 5.82
C SER A 141 -3.30 12.73 4.78
N GLY A 142 -3.51 12.39 3.50
CA GLY A 142 -3.60 13.36 2.40
C GLY A 142 -2.26 13.95 1.95
N ASN A 143 -1.15 13.58 2.59
CA ASN A 143 0.17 14.17 2.35
C ASN A 143 1.22 13.19 1.79
N GLY A 144 0.82 11.97 1.46
CA GLY A 144 1.70 10.93 0.93
C GLY A 144 1.00 10.06 -0.10
N VAL A 145 1.76 9.24 -0.81
CA VAL A 145 1.27 8.32 -1.85
C VAL A 145 1.70 6.90 -1.54
N LYS A 146 0.78 5.95 -1.68
CA LYS A 146 1.04 4.51 -1.56
C LYS A 146 0.98 3.87 -2.93
N VAL A 147 1.91 2.98 -3.24
CA VAL A 147 1.99 2.26 -4.53
C VAL A 147 2.02 0.75 -4.28
N TRP A 148 1.24 0.00 -5.04
CA TRP A 148 1.25 -1.46 -5.10
C TRP A 148 1.89 -1.88 -6.41
N ALA A 149 3.03 -2.55 -6.32
CA ALA A 149 3.75 -3.05 -7.48
C ALA A 149 3.87 -4.58 -7.41
N ARG A 150 3.91 -5.24 -8.58
CA ARG A 150 4.32 -6.64 -8.66
C ARG A 150 5.84 -6.72 -8.45
N GLY A 151 6.28 -7.66 -7.63
CA GLY A 151 7.70 -7.88 -7.37
C GLY A 151 7.95 -8.58 -6.04
N LYS A 152 9.21 -8.93 -5.80
CA LYS A 152 9.68 -9.44 -4.51
C LYS A 152 10.85 -8.59 -4.04
N LEU A 153 10.86 -8.21 -2.77
CA LEU A 153 12.05 -7.61 -2.19
C LEU A 153 13.05 -8.72 -1.85
N PRO A 154 14.34 -8.56 -2.15
CA PRO A 154 15.36 -9.43 -1.58
C PRO A 154 15.43 -9.19 -0.07
N GLY A 155 14.70 -10.00 0.72
CA GLY A 155 14.68 -9.94 2.19
C GLY A 155 13.47 -9.22 2.80
N GLY A 156 13.61 -8.78 4.05
CA GLY A 156 12.57 -8.03 4.78
C GLY A 156 12.42 -6.58 4.29
N GLY A 157 11.27 -5.96 4.58
CA GLY A 157 10.97 -4.58 4.20
C GLY A 157 12.09 -3.60 4.58
N CYS A 158 12.46 -2.74 3.64
CA CYS A 158 13.56 -1.78 3.79
C CYS A 158 13.00 -0.36 3.81
N ARG A 159 13.25 0.40 4.88
CA ARG A 159 13.02 1.84 4.95
C ARG A 159 14.27 2.55 4.45
N ARG A 160 14.20 3.26 3.33
CA ARG A 160 15.28 4.17 2.90
C ARG A 160 14.85 5.60 3.23
N LYS A 161 15.77 6.38 3.79
CA LYS A 161 15.60 7.83 3.84
C LYS A 161 15.87 8.36 2.45
N ALA A 162 14.89 9.06 1.88
CA ALA A 162 15.15 9.89 0.72
C ALA A 162 15.66 11.21 1.33
N ASP A 163 16.98 11.44 1.19
CA ASP A 163 17.69 12.69 1.48
C ASP A 163 17.63 13.28 2.92
N GLU A 164 18.43 14.34 3.12
CA GLU A 164 18.75 14.98 4.40
C GLU A 164 17.57 15.76 5.03
N GLY A 165 16.43 15.88 4.32
CA GLY A 165 15.22 16.57 4.79
C GLY A 165 14.27 15.77 5.68
N GLY A 166 14.52 14.46 5.88
CA GLY A 166 13.67 13.62 6.74
C GLY A 166 12.48 12.97 6.03
N HIS A 167 12.41 13.03 4.71
CA HIS A 167 11.41 12.31 3.91
C HIS A 167 11.74 10.82 3.81
N THR A 168 10.73 9.95 3.85
CA THR A 168 10.95 8.49 3.85
C THR A 168 10.18 7.79 2.76
N ALA A 169 10.91 7.07 1.91
CA ALA A 169 10.35 6.01 1.08
C ALA A 169 10.51 4.69 1.83
N SER A 170 9.41 4.09 2.24
CA SER A 170 9.43 2.77 2.89
C SER A 170 8.84 1.71 2.00
N ARG A 171 9.40 0.50 2.08
CA ARG A 171 8.86 -0.66 1.36
C ARG A 171 8.32 -1.65 2.38
N SER A 172 7.07 -2.02 2.22
CA SER A 172 6.40 -3.00 3.05
C SER A 172 6.23 -4.29 2.24
N THR A 173 6.91 -5.34 2.69
CA THR A 173 6.53 -6.73 2.44
C THR A 173 6.05 -7.32 3.74
N ALA A 174 5.34 -8.44 3.68
CA ALA A 174 5.07 -9.23 4.88
C ALA A 174 6.36 -9.41 5.68
N LYS A 175 6.31 -9.22 7.00
CA LYS A 175 7.38 -9.72 7.85
C LYS A 175 7.37 -11.23 7.67
N GLY A 176 8.36 -11.76 6.96
CA GLY A 176 8.56 -13.20 6.87
C GLY A 176 8.57 -13.75 8.28
N GLY A 177 7.57 -14.55 8.61
CA GLY A 177 7.59 -15.33 9.84
C GLY A 177 8.81 -16.23 9.75
N THR A 178 9.80 -16.00 10.60
CA THR A 178 10.78 -17.03 10.91
C THR A 178 9.99 -18.15 11.60
N SER A 179 9.68 -19.21 10.88
CA SER A 179 9.30 -20.47 11.51
C SER A 179 10.49 -20.94 12.36
N PRO A 180 10.27 -21.40 13.61
CA PRO A 180 11.31 -21.99 14.45
C PRO A 180 11.82 -23.33 13.88
#